data_AF-C9ZSK4-F1
#
_entry.id   AF-C9ZSK4-F1
#
_cell.length_a   1.000
_cell.length_b   1.000
_cell.length_c   1.000
_cell.angle_alpha   90.00
_cell.angle_beta   90.00
_cell.angle_gamma   90.00
#
_symmetry.space_group_name_H-M   'P 1'
#
loop_
_entity.id
_entity.type
_entity.pdbx_description
1 polymer ?
#
loop_
_entity_poly.entity_id
_entity_poly.type
_entity_poly.pdbx_seq_one_letter_code
_entity_poly.pdbx_strand_id
1 'polypeptide(L)'
;MLNPPKHYSVESLRTVGLLPAQLALSRKPRLRPHVGNLKGLVYPLPYYAMWRGNHNKYTYNKSTVCLWGEGDTRSMYHQHYAHAKCPTDYGRGGREFEYLTVKRGKMLQKPLPRVQYVAEGSKPVWLFKSWHTPLSSSSMWEREVQYAEHTPEHIGAKRPLAVVAPRTMHRYLFLMHMEKVTITVSPLLFGYGHTIQKAVLDFYRRAISARSPFPKDKVFLFYAIDHITPRIEVTWLDGTSYVPPVLEGASSQDLIQMVMEEAWLAADRMAAEGRVLNPLAIDDYKWDQLVVFKKVRDKEASKGGGRKK
;
A
#
# COMPACT_ATOMS: atom_id res chain seq x y z
N MET A 1 -35.50 -36.50 -29.10
CA MET A 1 -35.73 -36.28 -27.65
C MET A 1 -34.46 -35.68 -27.08
N LEU A 2 -34.50 -34.47 -26.53
CA LEU A 2 -33.34 -33.82 -25.91
C LEU A 2 -33.11 -34.45 -24.52
N ASN A 3 -31.89 -34.91 -24.26
CA ASN A 3 -31.52 -35.43 -22.95
C ASN A 3 -31.66 -34.34 -21.87
N PRO A 4 -32.18 -34.67 -20.67
CA PRO A 4 -32.27 -33.70 -19.58
C PRO A 4 -30.86 -33.25 -19.14
N PRO A 5 -30.69 -31.98 -18.70
CA PRO A 5 -29.41 -31.49 -18.22
C PRO A 5 -28.98 -32.26 -16.97
N LYS A 6 -27.73 -32.73 -16.97
CA LYS A 6 -27.12 -33.45 -15.83
C LYS A 6 -26.23 -32.51 -15.04
N HIS A 7 -26.34 -32.58 -13.71
CA HIS A 7 -25.52 -31.84 -12.76
C HIS A 7 -24.76 -32.79 -11.84
N TYR A 8 -23.73 -32.32 -11.16
CA TYR A 8 -23.07 -33.09 -10.12
C TYR A 8 -24.05 -33.46 -9.01
N SER A 9 -24.10 -34.74 -8.68
CA SER A 9 -24.83 -35.31 -7.54
C SER A 9 -23.87 -36.11 -6.65
N VAL A 10 -24.31 -36.48 -5.44
CA VAL A 10 -23.52 -37.35 -4.56
C VAL A 10 -23.26 -38.70 -5.23
N GLU A 11 -24.23 -39.20 -5.98
CA GLU A 11 -24.12 -40.43 -6.76
C GLU A 11 -23.09 -40.28 -7.89
N SER A 12 -23.06 -39.13 -8.57
CA SER A 12 -22.05 -38.82 -9.58
C SER A 12 -20.65 -38.75 -8.96
N LEU A 13 -20.48 -38.06 -7.84
CA LEU A 13 -19.19 -37.98 -7.14
C LEU A 13 -18.74 -39.36 -6.61
N ARG A 14 -19.68 -40.19 -6.17
CA ARG A 14 -19.42 -41.58 -5.79
C ARG A 14 -18.87 -42.39 -6.96
N THR A 15 -19.42 -42.23 -8.16
CA THR A 15 -18.89 -42.90 -9.37
C THR A 15 -17.51 -42.41 -9.77
N VAL A 16 -17.15 -41.17 -9.43
CA VAL A 16 -15.81 -40.60 -9.62
C VAL A 16 -14.82 -41.07 -8.54
N GLY A 17 -15.31 -41.69 -7.45
CA GLY A 17 -14.49 -42.25 -6.37
C GLY A 17 -14.43 -41.39 -5.09
N LEU A 18 -15.26 -40.34 -4.98
CA LEU A 18 -15.34 -39.49 -3.78
C LEU A 18 -16.67 -39.69 -3.06
N LEU A 19 -16.61 -39.99 -1.76
CA LEU A 19 -17.77 -40.09 -0.88
C LEU A 19 -17.79 -38.90 0.10
N PRO A 20 -18.93 -38.19 0.26
CA PRO A 20 -19.01 -37.06 1.17
C PRO A 20 -18.98 -37.50 2.64
N ALA A 21 -18.63 -36.56 3.52
CA ALA A 21 -18.67 -36.78 4.95
C ALA A 21 -20.11 -36.99 5.45
N GLN A 22 -20.27 -37.89 6.41
CA GLN A 22 -21.58 -38.20 7.01
C GLN A 22 -22.08 -37.04 7.89
N LEU A 23 -23.30 -36.58 7.64
CA LEU A 23 -23.92 -35.45 8.35
C LEU A 23 -24.87 -35.85 9.49
N ALA A 24 -25.59 -36.96 9.35
CA ALA A 24 -26.52 -37.46 10.38
C ALA A 24 -25.93 -38.67 11.11
N LEU A 25 -25.69 -39.75 10.37
CA LEU A 25 -25.26 -41.03 10.93
C LEU A 25 -23.75 -41.16 10.87
N SER A 26 -23.08 -40.85 11.97
CA SER A 26 -21.64 -41.04 12.10
C SER A 26 -21.26 -41.26 13.56
N ARG A 27 -20.32 -42.19 13.80
CA ARG A 27 -19.73 -42.41 15.12
C ARG A 27 -18.72 -41.32 15.51
N LYS A 28 -18.39 -40.41 14.58
CA LYS A 28 -17.48 -39.28 14.83
C LYS A 28 -18.18 -38.17 15.63
N PRO A 29 -17.44 -37.36 16.41
CA PRO A 29 -18.00 -36.25 17.18
C PRO A 29 -18.75 -35.26 16.28
N ARG A 30 -19.97 -34.88 16.66
CA ARG A 30 -20.87 -34.03 15.85
C ARG A 30 -20.69 -32.53 16.07
N LEU A 31 -19.52 -32.09 16.55
CA LEU A 31 -19.08 -30.69 16.65
C LEU A 31 -20.19 -29.67 17.05
N ARG A 32 -20.98 -30.00 18.08
CA ARG A 32 -22.04 -29.14 18.66
C ARG A 32 -21.72 -28.81 20.14
N PRO A 33 -20.73 -27.96 20.44
CA PRO A 33 -20.33 -27.62 21.81
C PRO A 33 -21.43 -26.93 22.61
N HIS A 34 -22.45 -26.38 21.95
CA HIS A 34 -23.57 -25.74 22.62
C HIS A 34 -24.44 -26.75 23.40
N VAL A 35 -24.42 -28.03 23.02
CA VAL A 35 -25.16 -29.09 23.72
C VAL A 35 -24.61 -29.22 25.13
N GLY A 36 -25.46 -28.97 26.13
CA GLY A 36 -25.11 -29.03 27.55
C GLY A 36 -24.41 -27.79 28.13
N ASN A 37 -24.09 -26.78 27.31
CA ASN A 37 -23.37 -25.58 27.76
C ASN A 37 -24.18 -24.28 27.62
N LEU A 38 -24.80 -24.06 26.45
CA LEU A 38 -25.65 -22.89 26.22
C LEU A 38 -27.05 -23.14 26.79
N LYS A 39 -27.67 -22.10 27.37
CA LYS A 39 -29.00 -22.19 28.00
C LYS A 39 -30.06 -21.40 27.23
N GLY A 40 -31.30 -21.87 27.19
CA GLY A 40 -32.41 -21.16 26.53
C GLY A 40 -32.29 -21.17 25.00
N LEU A 41 -32.64 -20.05 24.36
CA LEU A 41 -32.58 -19.93 22.90
C LEU A 41 -31.13 -19.98 22.39
N VAL A 42 -30.86 -20.89 21.47
CA VAL A 42 -29.58 -21.04 20.77
C VAL A 42 -29.81 -20.79 19.28
N TYR A 43 -29.10 -19.81 18.73
CA TYR A 43 -29.22 -19.50 17.31
C TYR A 43 -28.48 -20.54 16.44
N PRO A 44 -28.93 -20.76 15.19
CA PRO A 44 -28.31 -21.74 14.30
C PRO A 44 -26.85 -21.44 13.88
N LEU A 45 -26.38 -20.20 14.08
CA LEU A 45 -25.00 -19.80 13.77
C LEU A 45 -24.02 -20.64 14.61
N PRO A 46 -23.18 -21.48 14.01
CA PRO A 46 -22.26 -22.30 14.78
C PRO A 46 -21.26 -21.44 15.55
N TYR A 47 -20.94 -21.87 16.77
CA TYR A 47 -19.85 -21.35 17.61
C TYR A 47 -19.90 -19.86 18.02
N TYR A 48 -21.01 -19.15 17.80
CA TYR A 48 -21.12 -17.70 18.06
C TYR A 48 -20.75 -17.27 19.50
N ALA A 49 -20.81 -18.18 20.47
CA ALA A 49 -20.51 -17.92 21.88
C ALA A 49 -19.28 -18.70 22.41
N MET A 50 -18.46 -19.30 21.54
CA MET A 50 -17.31 -20.11 21.98
C MET A 50 -16.25 -19.28 22.70
N TRP A 51 -15.86 -18.14 22.13
CA TRP A 51 -14.82 -17.26 22.68
C TRP A 51 -15.16 -16.69 24.07
N ARG A 52 -16.46 -16.52 24.34
CA ARG A 52 -16.99 -16.14 25.67
C ARG A 52 -16.82 -17.22 26.73
N GLY A 53 -16.27 -18.40 26.38
CA GLY A 53 -16.16 -19.56 27.27
C GLY A 53 -17.32 -20.54 27.10
N ASN A 54 -17.86 -20.64 25.88
CA ASN A 54 -18.97 -21.52 25.53
C ASN A 54 -20.22 -21.31 26.42
N HIS A 55 -20.58 -20.06 26.70
CA HIS A 55 -21.81 -19.72 27.42
C HIS A 55 -22.48 -18.45 26.90
N ASN A 56 -23.78 -18.31 27.13
CA ASN A 56 -24.59 -17.15 26.75
C ASN A 56 -25.09 -16.32 27.95
N LYS A 57 -24.49 -16.47 29.13
CA LYS A 57 -24.80 -15.69 30.34
C LYS A 57 -24.16 -14.29 30.33
N TYR A 58 -24.54 -13.46 31.30
CA TYR A 58 -23.98 -12.13 31.62
C TYR A 58 -23.99 -11.13 30.45
N THR A 59 -24.98 -11.22 29.58
CA THR A 59 -25.12 -10.35 28.39
C THR A 59 -25.68 -8.96 28.70
N TYR A 60 -26.16 -8.72 29.93
CA TYR A 60 -26.73 -7.45 30.37
C TYR A 60 -25.69 -6.37 30.66
N ASN A 61 -24.44 -6.75 30.94
CA ASN A 61 -23.37 -5.81 31.27
C ASN A 61 -23.13 -4.87 30.08
N LYS A 62 -22.90 -3.56 30.27
CA LYS A 62 -22.71 -2.61 29.16
C LYS A 62 -21.23 -2.31 28.90
N SER A 63 -20.48 -2.02 29.95
CA SER A 63 -19.05 -1.72 29.92
C SER A 63 -18.25 -3.00 30.17
N THR A 64 -17.18 -3.21 29.42
CA THR A 64 -16.27 -4.36 29.59
C THR A 64 -14.84 -3.86 29.71
N VAL A 65 -13.96 -4.69 30.28
CA VAL A 65 -12.50 -4.45 30.18
C VAL A 65 -12.15 -4.31 28.69
N CYS A 66 -11.53 -3.20 28.33
CA CYS A 66 -11.27 -2.80 26.96
C CYS A 66 -9.84 -2.26 26.80
N LEU A 67 -9.25 -2.53 25.63
CA LEU A 67 -8.04 -1.85 25.16
C LEU A 67 -8.42 -0.61 24.33
N TRP A 68 -7.43 0.19 23.95
CA TRP A 68 -7.62 1.28 23.00
C TRP A 68 -8.27 0.78 21.71
N GLY A 69 -9.37 1.42 21.31
CA GLY A 69 -10.16 1.02 20.14
C GLY A 69 -11.38 0.16 20.47
N GLU A 70 -11.62 -0.18 21.73
CA GLU A 70 -12.75 -1.01 22.17
C GLU A 70 -13.61 -0.30 23.23
N GLY A 71 -14.86 -0.71 23.40
CA GLY A 71 -15.72 -0.32 24.52
C GLY A 71 -15.78 1.17 24.81
N ASP A 72 -15.47 1.54 26.05
CA ASP A 72 -15.57 2.91 26.55
C ASP A 72 -14.43 3.81 26.07
N THR A 73 -13.44 3.29 25.33
CA THR A 73 -12.35 4.11 24.79
C THR A 73 -12.80 5.11 23.72
N ARG A 74 -14.07 5.04 23.27
CA ARG A 74 -14.68 6.02 22.37
C ARG A 74 -14.73 7.46 22.90
N SER A 75 -14.73 7.64 24.22
CA SER A 75 -14.74 8.97 24.84
C SER A 75 -13.32 9.50 25.09
N MET A 76 -12.30 8.65 24.95
CA MET A 76 -10.90 9.03 25.11
C MET A 76 -10.28 9.26 23.74
N TYR A 77 -9.38 10.23 23.65
CA TYR A 77 -8.68 10.51 22.40
C TYR A 77 -7.48 9.56 22.22
N HIS A 78 -7.43 8.90 21.08
CA HIS A 78 -6.26 8.16 20.61
C HIS A 78 -6.08 8.40 19.12
N GLN A 79 -4.92 8.94 18.72
CA GLN A 79 -4.68 9.46 17.36
C GLN A 79 -5.07 8.47 16.26
N HIS A 80 -4.71 7.18 16.41
CA HIS A 80 -5.08 6.14 15.44
C HIS A 80 -6.59 5.94 15.31
N TYR A 81 -7.29 5.71 16.43
CA TYR A 81 -8.72 5.37 16.40
C TYR A 81 -9.62 6.57 16.10
N ALA A 82 -9.17 7.79 16.41
CA ALA A 82 -9.91 9.02 16.13
C ALA A 82 -10.23 9.21 14.64
N HIS A 83 -9.35 8.75 13.73
CA HIS A 83 -9.58 8.85 12.29
C HIS A 83 -9.96 7.51 11.62
N ALA A 84 -9.66 6.38 12.27
CA ALA A 84 -9.89 5.05 11.71
C ALA A 84 -11.18 4.38 12.21
N LYS A 85 -11.88 4.95 13.21
CA LYS A 85 -13.07 4.33 13.80
C LYS A 85 -14.15 5.35 14.16
N CYS A 86 -15.40 5.05 13.82
CA CYS A 86 -16.54 5.86 14.24
C CYS A 86 -16.82 5.68 15.75
N PRO A 87 -17.04 6.74 16.54
CA PRO A 87 -17.36 6.64 17.98
C PRO A 87 -18.57 5.76 18.32
N THR A 88 -19.50 5.56 17.37
CA THR A 88 -20.68 4.71 17.56
C THR A 88 -20.43 3.23 17.27
N ASP A 89 -19.31 2.89 16.65
CA ASP A 89 -18.97 1.50 16.25
C ASP A 89 -18.11 0.80 17.30
N TYR A 90 -17.99 1.39 18.49
CA TYR A 90 -17.35 0.76 19.64
C TYR A 90 -18.31 -0.23 20.30
N GLY A 91 -18.00 -1.52 20.15
CA GLY A 91 -18.65 -2.63 20.84
C GLY A 91 -17.84 -3.10 22.05
N ARG A 92 -18.07 -4.35 22.48
CA ARG A 92 -17.36 -4.98 23.60
C ARG A 92 -15.91 -5.35 23.25
N GLY A 93 -15.04 -5.34 24.26
CA GLY A 93 -13.62 -5.66 24.12
C GLY A 93 -13.26 -7.13 24.32
N GLY A 94 -12.09 -7.51 23.81
CA GLY A 94 -11.46 -8.82 24.07
C GLY A 94 -12.35 -10.03 23.75
N ARG A 95 -12.49 -10.95 24.72
CA ARG A 95 -13.26 -12.21 24.57
C ARG A 95 -14.77 -12.01 24.41
N GLU A 96 -15.26 -10.81 24.69
CA GLU A 96 -16.68 -10.46 24.60
C GLU A 96 -17.06 -9.90 23.22
N PHE A 97 -16.21 -10.08 22.20
CA PHE A 97 -16.50 -9.66 20.81
C PHE A 97 -17.88 -10.14 20.35
N GLU A 98 -18.63 -9.23 19.74
CA GLU A 98 -20.04 -9.40 19.42
C GLU A 98 -20.26 -10.12 18.08
N TYR A 99 -19.87 -11.41 18.00
CA TYR A 99 -20.05 -12.25 16.80
C TYR A 99 -21.49 -12.34 16.31
N LEU A 100 -22.46 -12.29 17.23
CA LEU A 100 -23.89 -12.26 16.95
C LEU A 100 -24.58 -11.29 17.90
N THR A 101 -25.29 -10.33 17.33
CA THR A 101 -26.06 -9.32 18.08
C THR A 101 -27.52 -9.36 17.64
N VAL A 102 -28.44 -9.48 18.58
CA VAL A 102 -29.89 -9.44 18.33
C VAL A 102 -30.50 -8.29 19.12
N LYS A 103 -31.12 -7.35 18.41
CA LYS A 103 -31.80 -6.17 18.97
C LYS A 103 -33.23 -6.09 18.42
N ARG A 104 -34.18 -5.69 19.26
CA ARG A 104 -35.55 -5.37 18.84
C ARG A 104 -35.59 -3.95 18.26
N GLY A 105 -36.50 -3.69 17.34
CA GLY A 105 -36.75 -2.37 16.77
C GLY A 105 -36.90 -2.41 15.25
N LYS A 106 -37.28 -1.26 14.66
CA LYS A 106 -37.30 -1.09 13.21
C LYS A 106 -35.88 -0.76 12.74
N MET A 107 -35.32 -1.60 11.85
CA MET A 107 -34.00 -1.36 11.27
C MET A 107 -34.02 -0.04 10.49
N LEU A 108 -33.14 0.90 10.86
CA LEU A 108 -32.93 2.14 10.14
C LEU A 108 -31.66 2.02 9.28
N GLN A 109 -31.84 1.85 7.98
CA GLN A 109 -30.74 1.86 7.03
C GLN A 109 -30.45 3.31 6.63
N LYS A 110 -29.36 3.88 7.15
CA LYS A 110 -28.88 5.20 6.71
C LYS A 110 -28.49 5.12 5.22
N PRO A 111 -28.71 6.17 4.42
CA PRO A 111 -28.23 6.20 3.05
C PRO A 111 -26.70 6.10 3.03
N LEU A 112 -26.15 5.46 2.01
CA LEU A 112 -24.70 5.43 1.79
C LEU A 112 -24.16 6.84 1.52
N PRO A 113 -22.88 7.12 1.84
CA PRO A 113 -22.25 8.39 1.48
C PRO A 113 -22.33 8.64 -0.03
N ARG A 114 -22.58 9.89 -0.43
CA ARG A 114 -22.51 10.32 -1.83
C ARG A 114 -21.10 10.84 -2.13
N VAL A 115 -20.61 10.53 -3.32
CA VAL A 115 -19.34 11.08 -3.82
C VAL A 115 -19.51 12.60 -3.99
N GLN A 116 -18.56 13.36 -3.47
CA GLN A 116 -18.56 14.83 -3.54
C GLN A 116 -17.70 15.31 -4.72
N TYR A 117 -17.85 16.58 -5.09
CA TYR A 117 -17.10 17.24 -6.18
C TYR A 117 -17.29 16.57 -7.54
N VAL A 118 -18.50 16.06 -7.82
CA VAL A 118 -18.89 15.47 -9.11
C VAL A 118 -20.11 16.23 -9.61
N ALA A 119 -20.05 16.72 -10.84
CA ALA A 119 -21.17 17.42 -11.46
C ALA A 119 -22.31 16.44 -11.76
N GLU A 120 -23.55 16.85 -11.54
CA GLU A 120 -24.71 16.01 -11.84
C GLU A 120 -24.80 15.73 -13.35
N GLY A 121 -24.97 14.47 -13.73
CA GLY A 121 -25.05 14.05 -15.14
C GLY A 121 -23.70 13.91 -15.85
N SER A 122 -22.57 14.07 -15.15
CA SER A 122 -21.25 13.83 -15.74
C SER A 122 -21.08 12.35 -16.13
N LYS A 123 -20.50 12.12 -17.30
CA LYS A 123 -20.22 10.78 -17.85
C LYS A 123 -18.74 10.48 -17.65
N PRO A 124 -18.37 9.71 -16.59
CA PRO A 124 -16.97 9.42 -16.34
C PRO A 124 -16.40 8.42 -17.35
N VAL A 125 -15.08 8.42 -17.46
CA VAL A 125 -14.30 7.37 -18.12
C VAL A 125 -14.01 6.27 -17.11
N TRP A 126 -14.11 5.02 -17.54
CA TRP A 126 -13.83 3.83 -16.73
C TRP A 126 -12.50 3.19 -17.16
N LEU A 127 -11.57 3.03 -16.22
CA LEU A 127 -10.31 2.34 -16.44
C LEU A 127 -10.39 0.88 -15.94
N PHE A 128 -10.21 -0.08 -16.85
CA PHE A 128 -10.20 -1.50 -16.51
C PHE A 128 -8.83 -1.93 -15.95
N LYS A 129 -8.74 -2.04 -14.63
CA LYS A 129 -7.55 -2.57 -13.95
C LYS A 129 -7.56 -4.10 -13.97
N SER A 130 -6.43 -4.69 -14.36
CA SER A 130 -6.25 -6.14 -14.39
C SER A 130 -4.82 -6.52 -14.01
N TRP A 131 -4.65 -7.75 -13.52
CA TRP A 131 -3.32 -8.30 -13.20
C TRP A 131 -2.44 -8.57 -14.43
N HIS A 132 -2.99 -8.45 -15.65
CA HIS A 132 -2.19 -8.48 -16.88
C HIS A 132 -1.31 -7.23 -17.00
N THR A 133 -1.75 -6.09 -16.45
CA THR A 133 -0.94 -4.88 -16.34
C THR A 133 -0.01 -5.01 -15.11
N PRO A 134 1.30 -4.76 -15.25
CA PRO A 134 2.22 -4.90 -14.13
C PRO A 134 1.89 -3.87 -13.04
N LEU A 135 1.98 -4.29 -11.77
CA LEU A 135 1.70 -3.43 -10.60
C LEU A 135 2.57 -2.17 -10.57
N SER A 136 3.77 -2.22 -11.15
CA SER A 136 4.68 -1.07 -11.25
C SER A 136 4.23 0.00 -12.26
N SER A 137 3.26 -0.29 -13.13
CA SER A 137 2.70 0.69 -14.07
C SER A 137 1.86 1.72 -13.33
N SER A 138 1.97 3.00 -13.74
CA SER A 138 1.16 4.11 -13.20
C SER A 138 -0.34 3.84 -13.27
N SER A 139 -0.81 3.13 -14.30
CA SER A 139 -2.24 2.83 -14.52
C SER A 139 -2.88 1.99 -13.41
N MET A 140 -2.09 1.19 -12.67
CA MET A 140 -2.62 0.48 -11.50
C MET A 140 -2.95 1.41 -10.33
N TRP A 141 -2.29 2.57 -10.29
CA TRP A 141 -2.42 3.59 -9.26
C TRP A 141 -3.35 4.75 -9.65
N GLU A 142 -3.68 4.85 -10.95
CA GLU A 142 -4.69 5.76 -11.48
C GLU A 142 -6.07 5.51 -10.87
N ARG A 143 -6.98 6.48 -11.01
CA ARG A 143 -8.37 6.34 -10.56
C ARG A 143 -9.12 5.40 -11.53
N GLU A 144 -9.97 4.53 -11.00
CA GLU A 144 -10.83 3.66 -11.83
C GLU A 144 -11.95 4.44 -12.50
N VAL A 145 -12.65 5.29 -11.73
CA VAL A 145 -13.66 6.22 -12.22
C VAL A 145 -13.03 7.60 -12.38
N GLN A 146 -12.95 8.06 -13.61
CA GLN A 146 -12.29 9.31 -13.98
C GLN A 146 -13.32 10.31 -14.49
N TYR A 147 -13.49 11.40 -13.76
CA TYR A 147 -14.40 12.47 -14.12
C TYR A 147 -13.67 13.59 -14.87
N ALA A 148 -14.36 14.27 -15.79
CA ALA A 148 -13.80 15.39 -16.54
C ALA A 148 -13.44 16.55 -15.59
N GLU A 149 -14.31 16.84 -14.62
CA GLU A 149 -14.11 17.85 -13.58
C GLU A 149 -12.90 17.57 -12.65
N HIS A 150 -12.31 16.37 -12.69
CA HIS A 150 -11.09 16.03 -11.94
C HIS A 150 -9.82 16.08 -12.80
N THR A 151 -9.95 16.40 -14.09
CA THR A 151 -8.82 16.48 -15.01
C THR A 151 -8.22 17.88 -14.94
N PRO A 152 -6.94 18.01 -14.55
CA PRO A 152 -6.30 19.32 -14.45
C PRO A 152 -5.86 19.80 -15.84
N GLU A 153 -6.77 20.49 -16.55
CA GLU A 153 -6.51 20.95 -17.92
C GLU A 153 -5.38 21.98 -18.03
N HIS A 154 -5.15 22.77 -16.97
CA HIS A 154 -4.11 23.81 -16.93
C HIS A 154 -2.67 23.26 -17.01
N ILE A 155 -2.45 21.98 -16.70
CA ILE A 155 -1.17 21.29 -16.91
C ILE A 155 -1.14 20.49 -18.22
N GLY A 156 -2.17 20.60 -19.06
CA GLY A 156 -2.28 19.85 -20.33
C GLY A 156 -2.70 18.38 -20.17
N ALA A 157 -3.13 17.95 -18.99
CA ALA A 157 -3.52 16.56 -18.75
C ALA A 157 -4.85 16.21 -19.46
N LYS A 158 -4.92 15.00 -20.02
CA LYS A 158 -6.11 14.42 -20.66
C LYS A 158 -6.88 13.46 -19.75
N ARG A 159 -6.32 13.15 -18.59
CA ARG A 159 -6.91 12.32 -17.54
C ARG A 159 -6.59 12.89 -16.16
N PRO A 160 -7.36 12.57 -15.11
CA PRO A 160 -6.95 12.90 -13.74
C PRO A 160 -5.63 12.20 -13.38
N LEU A 161 -4.89 12.82 -12.46
CA LEU A 161 -3.67 12.24 -11.88
C LEU A 161 -4.00 11.06 -10.95
N ALA A 162 -3.02 10.20 -10.71
CA ALA A 162 -3.13 9.10 -9.78
C ALA A 162 -3.31 9.60 -8.33
N VAL A 163 -4.09 8.84 -7.55
CA VAL A 163 -4.43 9.21 -6.15
C VAL A 163 -3.66 8.40 -5.12
N VAL A 164 -3.03 7.30 -5.54
CA VAL A 164 -2.15 6.48 -4.69
C VAL A 164 -0.76 6.50 -5.30
N ALA A 165 0.27 6.63 -4.46
CA ALA A 165 1.66 6.49 -4.86
C ALA A 165 2.24 5.16 -4.34
N PRO A 166 3.26 4.60 -5.02
CA PRO A 166 3.92 3.39 -4.57
C PRO A 166 4.66 3.62 -3.24
N ARG A 167 4.43 2.73 -2.26
CA ARG A 167 5.09 2.79 -0.94
C ARG A 167 6.45 2.09 -0.96
N THR A 168 7.37 2.57 -1.79
CA THR A 168 8.71 1.99 -1.94
C THR A 168 9.77 2.88 -1.30
N MET A 169 10.67 2.28 -0.53
CA MET A 169 11.87 2.97 -0.04
C MET A 169 12.98 2.87 -1.08
N HIS A 170 13.20 3.96 -1.82
CA HIS A 170 14.13 4.04 -2.93
C HIS A 170 15.58 4.18 -2.44
N ARG A 171 16.37 3.11 -2.57
CA ARG A 171 17.79 3.10 -2.16
C ARG A 171 18.77 3.59 -3.26
N TYR A 172 18.29 3.68 -4.49
CA TYR A 172 19.04 4.08 -5.67
C TYR A 172 18.19 5.02 -6.54
N LEU A 173 18.85 5.80 -7.38
CA LEU A 173 18.21 6.71 -8.33
C LEU A 173 17.93 6.02 -9.67
N PHE A 174 16.85 6.40 -10.33
CA PHE A 174 16.50 5.98 -11.68
C PHE A 174 16.29 7.21 -12.56
N LEU A 175 17.21 7.43 -13.50
CA LEU A 175 17.34 8.70 -14.21
C LEU A 175 16.71 8.68 -15.61
N MET A 176 15.89 7.68 -15.95
CA MET A 176 15.34 7.55 -17.31
C MET A 176 14.40 8.70 -17.66
N HIS A 177 13.56 9.14 -16.73
CA HIS A 177 12.57 10.22 -16.91
C HIS A 177 13.07 11.60 -16.48
N MET A 178 14.35 11.70 -16.15
CA MET A 178 15.05 12.96 -15.84
C MET A 178 15.83 13.38 -17.08
N GLU A 179 15.77 14.65 -17.45
CA GLU A 179 16.58 15.18 -18.54
C GLU A 179 18.00 15.47 -18.04
N LYS A 180 18.11 16.23 -16.96
CA LYS A 180 19.39 16.59 -16.32
C LYS A 180 19.27 16.70 -14.81
N VAL A 181 20.39 16.46 -14.13
CA VAL A 181 20.57 16.63 -12.68
C VAL A 181 21.82 17.46 -12.47
N THR A 182 21.65 18.68 -11.98
CA THR A 182 22.75 19.59 -11.68
C THR A 182 22.94 19.68 -10.17
N ILE A 183 24.15 19.41 -9.71
CA ILE A 183 24.49 19.41 -8.29
C ILE A 183 25.56 20.47 -8.08
N THR A 184 25.22 21.49 -7.31
CA THR A 184 26.13 22.58 -6.95
C THR A 184 26.64 22.35 -5.55
N VAL A 185 27.95 22.32 -5.37
CA VAL A 185 28.62 22.13 -4.07
C VAL A 185 29.66 23.21 -3.84
N SER A 186 29.89 23.60 -2.58
CA SER A 186 30.95 24.55 -2.24
C SER A 186 32.20 23.82 -1.76
N PRO A 187 33.39 24.04 -2.35
CA PRO A 187 34.64 23.45 -1.86
C PRO A 187 34.99 23.88 -0.42
N LEU A 188 34.60 25.09 -0.02
CA LEU A 188 35.03 25.71 1.24
C LEU A 188 34.19 25.22 2.43
N LEU A 189 32.90 24.95 2.20
CA LEU A 189 32.02 24.31 3.20
C LEU A 189 32.43 22.87 3.53
N PHE A 190 33.18 22.21 2.66
CA PHE A 190 33.70 20.86 2.92
C PHE A 190 34.74 20.84 4.05
N GLY A 191 35.63 21.85 4.10
CA GLY A 191 36.64 21.96 5.16
C GLY A 191 36.06 22.16 6.56
N TYR A 192 34.84 22.69 6.65
CA TYR A 192 34.11 22.89 7.90
C TYR A 192 33.47 21.60 8.45
N GLY A 193 33.37 20.53 7.65
CA GLY A 193 32.77 19.27 8.08
C GLY A 193 31.24 19.26 8.13
N HIS A 194 30.57 20.07 7.29
CA HIS A 194 29.12 20.19 7.32
C HIS A 194 28.39 18.93 6.82
N THR A 195 27.42 18.41 7.58
CA THR A 195 26.62 17.21 7.22
C THR A 195 25.89 17.36 5.89
N ILE A 196 25.40 18.56 5.57
CA ILE A 196 24.73 18.88 4.31
C ILE A 196 25.67 18.62 3.12
N GLN A 197 26.92 19.09 3.20
CA GLN A 197 27.92 18.86 2.17
C GLN A 197 28.16 17.36 1.95
N LYS A 198 28.28 16.59 3.04
CA LYS A 198 28.43 15.13 2.97
C LYS A 198 27.22 14.48 2.30
N ALA A 199 26.01 14.86 2.68
CA ALA A 199 24.78 14.31 2.11
C ALA A 199 24.66 14.56 0.59
N VAL A 200 25.00 15.78 0.14
CA VAL A 200 24.97 16.15 -1.28
C VAL A 200 26.06 15.43 -2.08
N LEU A 201 27.28 15.29 -1.52
CA LEU A 201 28.35 14.52 -2.18
C LEU A 201 28.00 13.02 -2.26
N ASP A 202 27.44 12.44 -1.20
CA ASP A 202 26.99 11.06 -1.22
C ASP A 202 25.81 10.86 -2.19
N PHE A 203 24.92 11.84 -2.31
CA PHE A 203 23.87 11.87 -3.34
C PHE A 203 24.48 11.88 -4.75
N TYR A 204 25.46 12.76 -5.02
CA TYR A 204 26.16 12.80 -6.31
C TYR A 204 26.83 11.47 -6.65
N ARG A 205 27.53 10.84 -5.68
CA ARG A 205 28.14 9.52 -5.89
C ARG A 205 27.10 8.47 -6.28
N ARG A 206 25.94 8.46 -5.60
CA ARG A 206 24.84 7.54 -5.92
C ARG A 206 24.13 7.91 -7.23
N ALA A 207 24.13 9.18 -7.64
CA ALA A 207 23.58 9.64 -8.90
C ALA A 207 24.44 9.20 -10.10
N ILE A 208 25.76 9.25 -9.98
CA ILE A 208 26.66 8.70 -11.02
C ILE A 208 26.57 7.17 -11.08
N SER A 209 26.29 6.50 -9.96
CA SER A 209 26.03 5.06 -9.91
C SER A 209 24.53 4.71 -10.03
N ALA A 210 23.74 5.61 -10.59
CA ALA A 210 22.30 5.43 -10.74
C ALA A 210 21.97 4.42 -11.83
N ARG A 211 20.71 3.97 -11.82
CA ARG A 211 20.15 3.13 -12.87
C ARG A 211 19.79 3.97 -14.09
N SER A 212 20.68 3.94 -15.08
CA SER A 212 20.55 4.51 -16.42
C SER A 212 21.65 3.88 -17.27
N PRO A 213 21.51 3.75 -18.60
CA PRO A 213 22.60 3.23 -19.44
C PRO A 213 23.89 4.04 -19.27
N PHE A 214 23.78 5.38 -19.29
CA PHE A 214 24.90 6.29 -19.09
C PHE A 214 24.47 7.44 -18.16
N PRO A 215 24.55 7.26 -16.83
CA PRO A 215 24.13 8.30 -15.87
C PRO A 215 24.98 9.57 -15.95
N LYS A 216 26.25 9.46 -16.36
CA LYS A 216 27.18 10.58 -16.56
C LYS A 216 26.71 11.61 -17.60
N ASP A 217 25.83 11.22 -18.53
CA ASP A 217 25.33 12.13 -19.57
C ASP A 217 24.26 13.07 -19.04
N LYS A 218 23.68 12.75 -17.87
CA LYS A 218 22.60 13.51 -17.23
C LYS A 218 23.02 14.19 -15.94
N VAL A 219 24.04 13.67 -15.26
CA VAL A 219 24.47 14.15 -13.94
C VAL A 219 25.68 15.07 -14.08
N PHE A 220 25.53 16.32 -13.65
CA PHE A 220 26.56 17.34 -13.72
C PHE A 220 26.88 17.89 -12.33
N LEU A 221 28.17 18.01 -12.01
CA LEU A 221 28.65 18.60 -10.76
C LEU A 221 29.26 19.98 -11.05
N PHE A 222 28.82 20.99 -10.30
CA PHE A 222 29.35 22.35 -10.37
C PHE A 222 29.89 22.75 -9.00
N TYR A 223 31.03 23.45 -9.01
CA TYR A 223 31.60 24.04 -7.81
C TYR A 223 31.17 25.51 -7.71
N ALA A 224 30.56 25.89 -6.57
CA ALA A 224 30.22 27.28 -6.29
C ALA A 224 31.40 27.98 -5.60
N ILE A 225 32.02 28.92 -6.33
CA ILE A 225 33.08 29.80 -5.81
C ILE A 225 32.48 30.84 -4.85
N ASP A 226 31.24 31.27 -5.10
CA ASP A 226 30.54 32.33 -4.36
C ASP A 226 29.95 31.87 -3.01
N HIS A 227 30.44 30.76 -2.44
CA HIS A 227 29.96 30.19 -1.17
C HIS A 227 28.44 29.91 -1.12
N ILE A 228 27.83 29.66 -2.28
CA ILE A 228 26.41 29.28 -2.36
C ILE A 228 26.21 27.95 -1.63
N THR A 229 25.13 27.86 -0.85
CA THR A 229 24.72 26.63 -0.17
C THR A 229 24.57 25.49 -1.16
N PRO A 230 25.01 24.25 -0.81
CA PRO A 230 24.89 23.11 -1.70
C PRO A 230 23.44 22.87 -2.13
N ARG A 231 23.22 22.71 -3.43
CA ARG A 231 21.89 22.57 -4.03
C ARG A 231 21.89 21.44 -5.05
N ILE A 232 20.78 20.72 -5.11
CA ILE A 232 20.48 19.76 -6.17
C ILE A 232 19.33 20.34 -6.98
N GLU A 233 19.42 20.29 -8.29
CA GLU A 233 18.33 20.64 -9.18
C GLU A 233 18.15 19.55 -10.24
N VAL A 234 16.92 19.10 -10.38
CA VAL A 234 16.52 18.07 -11.33
C VAL A 234 15.59 18.71 -12.34
N THR A 235 15.91 18.61 -13.62
CA THR A 235 14.99 18.99 -14.70
C THR A 235 14.48 17.72 -15.37
N TRP A 236 13.16 17.60 -15.48
CA TRP A 236 12.50 16.45 -16.10
C TRP A 236 12.35 16.65 -17.61
N LEU A 237 11.90 15.63 -18.33
CA LEU A 237 11.76 15.66 -19.80
C LEU A 237 10.75 16.72 -20.30
N ASP A 238 9.80 17.14 -19.47
CA ASP A 238 8.82 18.20 -19.75
C ASP A 238 9.38 19.62 -19.50
N GLY A 239 10.65 19.73 -19.11
CA GLY A 239 11.31 20.99 -18.80
C GLY A 239 11.01 21.54 -17.41
N THR A 240 10.15 20.89 -16.62
CA THR A 240 9.89 21.32 -15.24
C THR A 240 11.09 20.98 -14.35
N SER A 241 11.40 21.88 -13.41
CA SER A 241 12.50 21.71 -12.46
C SER A 241 11.99 21.43 -11.05
N TYR A 242 12.67 20.53 -10.34
CA TYR A 242 12.49 20.27 -8.92
C TYR A 242 13.80 20.46 -8.17
N VAL A 243 13.72 21.12 -7.00
CA VAL A 243 14.85 21.40 -6.13
C VAL A 243 14.55 20.77 -4.78
N PRO A 244 15.07 19.58 -4.46
CA PRO A 244 14.86 18.97 -3.16
C PRO A 244 15.51 19.86 -2.08
N PRO A 245 14.74 20.33 -1.08
CA PRO A 245 15.29 21.15 -0.01
C PRO A 245 16.27 20.35 0.83
N VAL A 246 17.54 20.78 0.82
CA VAL A 246 18.61 20.13 1.59
C VAL A 246 18.72 20.81 2.95
N LEU A 247 18.04 20.24 3.94
CA LEU A 247 18.05 20.73 5.32
C LEU A 247 19.07 19.98 6.18
N GLU A 248 19.42 20.56 7.32
CA GLU A 248 20.27 19.89 8.30
C GLU A 248 19.62 18.58 8.81
N GLY A 249 20.43 17.53 8.97
CA GLY A 249 19.97 16.20 9.35
C GLY A 249 19.48 15.32 8.19
N ALA A 250 19.33 15.87 6.98
CA ALA A 250 18.99 15.08 5.79
C ALA A 250 20.17 14.16 5.39
N SER A 251 19.88 12.89 5.16
CA SER A 251 20.84 11.93 4.61
C SER A 251 20.71 11.84 3.09
N SER A 252 21.73 11.28 2.42
CA SER A 252 21.64 10.99 0.98
C SER A 252 20.50 10.02 0.65
N GLN A 253 20.09 9.18 1.60
CA GLN A 253 18.94 8.30 1.44
C GLN A 253 17.63 9.07 1.35
N ASP A 254 17.45 10.08 2.21
CA ASP A 254 16.24 10.89 2.27
C ASP A 254 16.12 11.74 0.99
N LEU A 255 17.24 12.30 0.55
CA LEU A 255 17.32 13.03 -0.72
C LEU A 255 16.96 12.14 -1.92
N ILE A 256 17.44 10.89 -1.96
CA ILE A 256 17.05 9.94 -3.01
C ILE A 256 15.57 9.61 -2.94
N GLN A 257 15.02 9.41 -1.74
CA GLN A 257 13.59 9.14 -1.56
C GLN A 257 12.75 10.30 -2.13
N MET A 258 13.05 11.53 -1.72
CA MET A 258 12.35 12.73 -2.19
C MET A 258 12.44 12.89 -3.71
N VAL A 259 13.63 12.71 -4.29
CA VAL A 259 13.83 12.83 -5.74
C VAL A 259 13.08 11.73 -6.49
N MET A 260 13.05 10.50 -5.97
CA MET A 260 12.37 9.38 -6.63
C MET A 260 10.85 9.44 -6.51
N GLU A 261 10.32 9.96 -5.41
CA GLU A 261 8.88 10.24 -5.26
C GLU A 261 8.44 11.31 -6.26
N GLU A 262 9.17 12.42 -6.36
CA GLU A 262 8.88 13.47 -7.34
C GLU A 262 9.09 13.00 -8.78
N ALA A 263 10.05 12.10 -9.04
CA ALA A 263 10.22 11.49 -10.35
C ALA A 263 8.99 10.68 -10.76
N TRP A 264 8.38 9.95 -9.82
CA TRP A 264 7.17 9.19 -10.07
C TRP A 264 5.97 10.12 -10.34
N LEU A 265 5.83 11.19 -9.57
CA LEU A 265 4.79 12.20 -9.78
C LEU A 265 4.95 12.95 -11.11
N ALA A 266 6.18 13.31 -11.49
CA ALA A 266 6.48 13.89 -12.79
C ALA A 266 6.16 12.93 -13.93
N ALA A 267 6.50 11.64 -13.79
CA ALA A 267 6.15 10.62 -14.77
C ALA A 267 4.63 10.44 -14.92
N ASP A 268 3.85 10.48 -13.82
CA ASP A 268 2.38 10.44 -13.91
C ASP A 268 1.81 11.68 -14.60
N ARG A 269 2.35 12.87 -14.34
CA ARG A 269 1.95 14.11 -15.03
C ARG A 269 2.20 14.04 -16.53
N MET A 270 3.40 13.63 -16.95
CA MET A 270 3.74 13.47 -18.36
C MET A 270 2.89 12.39 -19.05
N ALA A 271 2.61 11.27 -18.35
CA ALA A 271 1.73 10.24 -18.88
C ALA A 271 0.28 10.75 -19.03
N ALA A 272 -0.19 11.59 -18.10
CA ALA A 272 -1.50 12.22 -18.17
C ALA A 272 -1.62 13.25 -19.30
N GLU A 273 -0.54 14.00 -19.59
CA GLU A 273 -0.43 14.89 -20.76
C GLU A 273 -0.51 14.10 -22.09
N GLY A 274 -0.06 12.84 -22.06
CA GLY A 274 -0.02 11.93 -23.20
C GLY A 274 1.37 11.75 -23.80
N ARG A 275 2.42 12.14 -23.06
CA ARG A 275 3.81 11.90 -23.46
C ARG A 275 4.17 10.43 -23.24
N VAL A 276 4.73 9.80 -24.28
CA VAL A 276 5.18 8.41 -24.20
C VAL A 276 6.47 8.34 -23.38
N LEU A 277 6.40 7.67 -22.23
CA LEU A 277 7.55 7.44 -21.36
C LEU A 277 8.10 6.03 -21.53
N ASN A 278 9.42 5.92 -21.64
CA ASN A 278 10.08 4.62 -21.70
C ASN A 278 9.87 3.85 -20.39
N PRO A 279 9.36 2.60 -20.43
CA PRO A 279 9.15 1.82 -19.23
C PRO A 279 10.47 1.29 -18.66
N LEU A 280 10.48 1.06 -17.34
CA LEU A 280 11.59 0.38 -16.66
C LEU A 280 11.55 -1.12 -16.98
N ALA A 281 12.64 -1.64 -17.55
CA ALA A 281 12.85 -3.06 -17.87
C ALA A 281 14.04 -3.63 -17.08
N ILE A 282 14.38 -4.92 -17.25
CA ILE A 282 15.62 -5.51 -16.69
C ILE A 282 16.80 -5.08 -17.58
N ASP A 283 17.88 -4.62 -16.95
CA ASP A 283 19.11 -4.11 -17.56
C ASP A 283 20.34 -4.62 -16.79
N ASP A 284 21.55 -4.30 -17.25
CA ASP A 284 22.81 -4.74 -16.62
C ASP A 284 22.91 -4.27 -15.16
N TYR A 285 22.46 -3.05 -14.87
CA TYR A 285 22.38 -2.54 -13.50
C TYR A 285 21.51 -3.45 -12.60
N LYS A 286 20.43 -4.03 -13.15
CA LYS A 286 19.60 -4.98 -12.41
C LYS A 286 20.31 -6.30 -12.14
N TRP A 287 21.16 -6.76 -13.06
CA TRP A 287 22.00 -7.94 -12.84
C TRP A 287 23.04 -7.69 -11.75
N ASP A 288 23.65 -6.51 -11.70
CA ASP A 288 24.58 -6.13 -10.62
C ASP A 288 23.87 -6.12 -9.25
N GLN A 289 22.64 -5.58 -9.20
CA GLN A 289 21.81 -5.67 -8.00
C GLN A 289 21.49 -7.11 -7.61
N LEU A 290 21.27 -8.00 -8.58
CA LEU A 290 21.02 -9.42 -8.31
C LEU A 290 22.25 -10.10 -7.70
N VAL A 291 23.46 -9.77 -8.17
CA VAL A 291 24.71 -10.27 -7.59
C VAL A 291 24.84 -9.82 -6.13
N VAL A 292 24.60 -8.54 -5.84
CA VAL A 292 24.63 -8.02 -4.46
C VAL A 292 23.55 -8.67 -3.59
N PHE A 293 22.33 -8.84 -4.12
CA PHE A 293 21.24 -9.52 -3.43
C PHE A 293 21.59 -10.97 -3.07
N LYS A 294 22.13 -11.74 -4.02
CA LYS A 294 22.60 -13.12 -3.76
C LYS A 294 23.69 -13.14 -2.69
N LYS A 295 24.66 -12.23 -2.74
CA LYS A 295 25.71 -12.10 -1.72
C LYS A 295 25.14 -11.82 -0.32
N VAL A 296 24.12 -10.96 -0.20
CA VAL A 296 23.45 -10.68 1.08
C VAL A 296 22.69 -11.91 1.57
N ARG A 297 21.95 -12.58 0.68
CA ARG A 297 21.23 -13.82 1.00
C ARG A 297 22.18 -14.91 1.51
N ASP A 298 23.31 -15.11 0.84
CA ASP A 298 24.28 -16.15 1.19
C ASP A 298 24.94 -15.84 2.56
N LYS A 299 25.23 -14.57 2.85
CA LYS A 299 25.66 -14.13 4.19
C LYS A 299 24.60 -14.41 5.25
N GLU A 300 23.33 -14.14 4.99
CA GLU A 300 22.28 -14.39 5.97
C GLU A 300 22.04 -15.88 6.22
N ALA A 301 22.09 -16.70 5.17
CA ALA A 301 22.03 -18.16 5.27
C ALA A 301 23.19 -18.71 6.14
N SER A 302 24.40 -18.16 6.00
CA SER A 302 25.54 -18.58 6.83
C SER A 302 25.37 -18.24 8.33
N LYS A 303 24.65 -17.16 8.68
CA LYS A 303 24.36 -16.83 10.09
C LYS A 303 23.36 -17.79 10.72
N GLY A 304 22.37 -18.26 9.95
CA GLY A 304 21.40 -19.26 10.42
C GLY A 304 22.00 -20.64 10.69
N GLY A 305 23.06 -21.01 9.97
CA GLY A 305 23.77 -22.28 10.16
C GLY A 305 24.65 -22.34 11.42
N GLY A 306 25.05 -21.19 11.97
CA GLY A 306 25.96 -21.12 13.12
C GLY A 306 25.32 -21.39 14.50
N ARG A 307 23.99 -21.54 14.57
CA ARG A 307 23.25 -21.77 15.84
C ARG A 307 22.92 -23.23 16.15
N LYS A 308 23.46 -24.18 15.36
CA LYS A 308 23.40 -25.62 15.64
C LYS A 308 24.80 -26.24 15.57
N LYS A 309 25.65 -25.90 16.54
CA LYS A 309 26.75 -26.75 17.00
C LYS A 309 26.91 -26.52 18.49
#